data_AF-A0A3M2D940-F1
#
_entry.id   AF-A0A3M2D940-F1
#
_cell.length_a   1.000
_cell.length_b   1.000
_cell.length_c   1.000
_cell.angle_alpha   90.00
_cell.angle_beta   90.00
_cell.angle_gamma   90.00
#
_symmetry.space_group_name_H-M   'P 1'
#
loop_
_entity.id
_entity.type
_entity.pdbx_description
1 polymer ?
#
loop_
_entity_poly.entity_id
_entity_poly.type
_entity_poly.pdbx_seq_one_letter_code
_entity_poly.pdbx_strand_id
1 'polypeptide(L)'
;MDLTSGLYHLVLALEKPQRLVVGSLGRHDFPPGWYVYTGSARGCLIPRLSRHLRKEKKRHWHIDALTLVAHMEEILVDLSGTSTECQRHQDVMQLPGAHIIVLGFGSSDCRCLAHLAHFAQRPSFRSQPSRQTLCSLWTPDIKTPAQTFAVDPSRSLSKLLSFTEQKTAWLLSERSNRKVR
;
A
#
# COMPACT_ATOMS: atom_id res chain seq x y z
N MET A 1 4.51 15.41 -4.06
CA MET A 1 4.92 14.05 -3.65
C MET A 1 4.54 13.11 -4.77
N ASP A 2 5.47 12.28 -5.21
CA ASP A 2 5.26 11.33 -6.29
C ASP A 2 4.64 10.03 -5.74
N LEU A 3 3.46 9.64 -6.24
CA LEU A 3 2.77 8.40 -5.87
C LEU A 3 3.12 7.23 -6.80
N THR A 4 4.17 7.35 -7.61
CA THR A 4 4.61 6.27 -8.49
C THR A 4 5.44 5.23 -7.74
N SER A 5 6.16 5.61 -6.69
CA SER A 5 7.09 4.72 -5.97
C SER A 5 6.98 4.88 -4.46
N GLY A 6 7.27 3.81 -3.72
CA GLY A 6 7.24 3.85 -2.27
C GLY A 6 7.28 2.48 -1.64
N LEU A 7 7.33 2.46 -0.31
CA LEU A 7 7.14 1.27 0.50
C LEU A 7 5.72 1.25 1.03
N TYR A 8 5.21 0.05 1.30
CA TYR A 8 3.90 -0.12 1.90
C TYR A 8 3.88 -1.27 2.90
N HIS A 9 3.03 -1.15 3.90
CA HIS A 9 2.62 -2.24 4.76
C HIS A 9 1.16 -2.57 4.48
N LEU A 10 0.87 -3.85 4.22
CA LEU A 10 -0.48 -4.38 4.20
C LEU A 10 -0.76 -4.96 5.57
N VAL A 11 -1.72 -4.40 6.29
CA VAL A 11 -2.21 -4.92 7.57
C VAL A 11 -3.45 -5.75 7.26
N LEU A 12 -3.40 -7.03 7.60
CA LEU A 12 -4.49 -7.97 7.35
C LEU A 12 -4.93 -8.65 8.63
N ALA A 13 -6.23 -8.92 8.74
CA ALA A 13 -6.80 -9.76 9.79
C ALA A 13 -7.26 -11.09 9.20
N LEU A 14 -6.93 -12.18 9.89
CA LEU A 14 -7.40 -13.52 9.57
C LEU A 14 -8.18 -14.07 10.77
N GLU A 15 -9.47 -14.30 10.59
CA GLU A 15 -10.36 -14.71 11.69
C GLU A 15 -10.24 -16.19 12.07
N LYS A 16 -9.95 -17.05 11.08
CA LYS A 16 -9.94 -18.51 11.22
C LYS A 16 -8.66 -19.08 10.63
N PRO A 17 -8.11 -20.18 11.18
CA PRO A 17 -6.90 -20.77 10.64
C PRO A 17 -7.10 -21.16 9.18
N GLN A 18 -6.08 -20.94 8.36
CA GLN A 18 -6.09 -21.28 6.93
C GLN A 18 -4.88 -22.12 6.57
N ARG A 19 -5.08 -23.12 5.71
CA ARG A 19 -3.98 -23.85 5.08
C ARG A 19 -3.84 -23.39 3.64
N LEU A 20 -2.76 -22.65 3.34
CA LEU A 20 -2.59 -21.96 2.06
C LEU A 20 -1.43 -22.54 1.25
N VAL A 21 -1.61 -22.62 -0.07
CA VAL A 21 -0.51 -22.86 -1.02
C VAL A 21 0.09 -21.51 -1.42
N VAL A 22 1.38 -21.31 -1.10
CA VAL A 22 2.10 -20.05 -1.27
C VAL A 22 3.18 -20.22 -2.34
N GLY A 23 2.78 -20.15 -3.62
CA GLY A 23 3.72 -20.21 -4.75
C GLY A 23 4.73 -21.36 -4.64
N SER A 24 6.01 -21.05 -4.80
CA SER A 24 7.13 -22.00 -4.68
C SER A 24 7.43 -22.42 -3.23
N LEU A 25 6.88 -21.74 -2.22
CA LEU A 25 7.09 -22.09 -0.81
C LEU A 25 6.24 -23.28 -0.37
N GLY A 26 5.28 -23.74 -1.18
CA GLY A 26 4.45 -24.90 -0.87
C GLY A 26 3.29 -24.61 0.07
N ARG A 27 2.86 -25.61 0.84
CA ARG A 27 1.71 -25.51 1.76
C ARG A 27 2.16 -25.12 3.16
N HIS A 28 1.49 -24.12 3.73
CA HIS A 28 1.75 -23.62 5.09
C HIS A 28 0.44 -23.38 5.85
N ASP A 29 0.52 -23.48 7.17
CA ASP A 29 -0.58 -23.17 8.08
C ASP A 29 -0.46 -21.72 8.57
N PHE A 30 -1.57 -20.98 8.45
CA PHE A 30 -1.72 -19.59 8.86
C PHE A 30 -2.69 -19.54 10.04
N PRO A 31 -2.21 -19.30 11.28
CA PRO A 31 -3.08 -19.16 12.45
C PRO A 31 -3.96 -17.90 12.36
N PRO A 32 -5.09 -17.84 13.09
CA PRO A 32 -5.83 -16.60 13.27
C PRO A 32 -4.95 -15.52 13.88
N GLY A 33 -5.18 -14.28 13.49
CA GLY A 33 -4.44 -13.14 14.00
C GLY A 33 -4.25 -12.06 12.94
N TRP A 34 -3.20 -11.28 13.15
CA TRP A 34 -2.87 -10.11 12.37
C TRP A 34 -1.58 -10.33 11.59
N TYR A 35 -1.57 -9.83 10.37
CA TYR A 35 -0.47 -9.98 9.44
C TYR A 35 -0.02 -8.63 8.96
N VAL A 36 1.28 -8.42 8.92
CA VAL A 36 1.89 -7.23 8.34
C VAL A 36 2.86 -7.67 7.27
N TYR A 37 2.47 -7.41 6.02
CA TYR A 37 3.34 -7.63 4.87
C TYR A 37 4.02 -6.32 4.48
N THR A 38 5.34 -6.33 4.36
CA THR A 38 6.10 -5.18 3.87
C THR A 38 6.46 -5.39 2.41
N GLY A 39 6.15 -4.43 1.55
CA GLY A 39 6.52 -4.44 0.16
C GLY A 39 6.94 -3.07 -0.36
N SER A 40 7.52 -3.06 -1.54
CA SER A 40 7.94 -1.86 -2.26
C SER A 40 7.30 -1.80 -3.63
N ALA A 41 7.28 -0.61 -4.23
CA ALA A 41 6.93 -0.40 -5.62
C ALA A 41 7.85 0.65 -6.22
N ARG A 42 8.31 0.40 -7.45
CA ARG A 42 9.09 1.36 -8.26
C ARG A 42 8.28 1.67 -9.51
N GLY A 43 7.83 2.92 -9.65
CA GLY A 43 7.05 3.41 -10.80
C GLY A 43 5.62 2.89 -10.91
N CYS A 44 5.15 2.04 -10.00
CA CYS A 44 3.83 1.38 -10.08
C CYS A 44 3.13 1.17 -8.73
N LEU A 45 3.30 2.07 -7.75
CA LEU A 45 2.72 1.92 -6.41
C LEU A 45 1.19 1.75 -6.42
N ILE A 46 0.44 2.69 -7.01
CA ILE A 46 -1.02 2.60 -7.06
C ILE A 46 -1.49 1.32 -7.77
N PRO A 47 -1.01 0.98 -8.99
CA PRO A 47 -1.34 -0.30 -9.63
C PRO A 47 -1.03 -1.53 -8.76
N ARG A 48 0.10 -1.53 -8.04
CA ARG A 48 0.51 -2.64 -7.17
C ARG A 48 -0.42 -2.79 -5.97
N LEU A 49 -0.78 -1.69 -5.31
CA LEU A 49 -1.75 -1.68 -4.20
C LEU A 49 -3.16 -2.10 -4.66
N SER A 50 -3.65 -1.53 -5.77
CA SER A 50 -4.95 -1.90 -6.33
C SER A 50 -5.02 -3.39 -6.68
N ARG A 51 -3.91 -3.98 -7.15
CA ARG A 51 -3.83 -5.41 -7.40
C ARG A 51 -3.96 -6.23 -6.10
N HIS A 52 -3.30 -5.85 -5.01
CA HIS A 52 -3.43 -6.53 -3.71
C HIS A 52 -4.85 -6.51 -3.16
N LEU A 53 -5.63 -5.47 -3.47
CA LEU A 53 -7.01 -5.33 -3.04
C LEU A 53 -8.02 -6.16 -3.85
N ARG A 54 -7.72 -6.53 -5.10
CA ARG A 54 -8.64 -7.34 -5.92
C ARG A 54 -8.95 -8.67 -5.24
N LYS A 55 -10.16 -9.19 -5.37
CA LYS A 55 -10.50 -10.56 -4.92
C LYS A 55 -10.36 -11.59 -6.04
N GLU A 56 -10.51 -11.16 -7.28
CA GLU A 56 -10.25 -11.98 -8.46
C GLU A 56 -8.91 -11.58 -9.08
N LYS A 57 -7.91 -12.46 -8.92
CA LYS A 57 -6.59 -12.30 -9.54
C LYS A 57 -5.88 -13.65 -9.67
N LYS A 58 -5.00 -13.77 -10.65
CA LYS A 58 -3.98 -14.83 -10.66
C LYS A 58 -3.00 -14.58 -9.52
N ARG A 59 -2.63 -15.63 -8.77
CA ARG A 59 -1.60 -15.52 -7.73
C ARG A 59 -0.23 -15.37 -8.40
N HIS A 60 0.40 -14.22 -8.22
CA HIS A 60 1.75 -13.95 -8.74
C HIS A 60 2.75 -13.70 -7.61
N TRP A 61 2.32 -13.08 -6.52
CA TRP A 61 3.16 -12.85 -5.34
C TRP A 61 2.73 -13.72 -4.17
N HIS A 62 3.64 -14.02 -3.24
CA HIS A 62 3.31 -14.80 -2.05
C HIS A 62 2.13 -14.20 -1.26
N ILE A 63 2.09 -12.87 -1.14
CA ILE A 63 1.01 -12.13 -0.47
C ILE A 63 -0.36 -12.27 -1.16
N ASP A 64 -0.41 -12.66 -2.43
CA ASP A 64 -1.68 -12.94 -3.12
C ASP A 64 -2.39 -14.15 -2.49
N ALA A 65 -1.66 -15.12 -1.92
CA ALA A 65 -2.29 -16.27 -1.25
C ALA A 65 -3.08 -15.83 -0.01
N LEU A 66 -2.55 -14.87 0.75
CA LEU A 66 -3.14 -14.40 2.00
C LEU A 66 -4.22 -13.33 1.76
N THR A 67 -4.01 -12.37 0.84
CA THR A 67 -4.99 -11.29 0.54
C THR A 67 -6.33 -11.79 0.01
N LEU A 68 -6.37 -13.01 -0.53
CA LEU A 68 -7.60 -13.66 -0.99
C LEU A 68 -8.48 -14.15 0.16
N VAL A 69 -7.89 -14.51 1.31
CA VAL A 69 -8.61 -15.12 2.44
C VAL A 69 -8.67 -14.21 3.68
N ALA A 70 -7.73 -13.29 3.81
CA ALA A 70 -7.68 -12.33 4.91
C ALA A 70 -8.42 -11.03 4.57
N HIS A 71 -8.88 -10.34 5.60
CA HIS A 71 -9.48 -9.01 5.51
C HIS A 71 -8.37 -7.96 5.45
N MET A 72 -8.44 -7.04 4.49
CA MET A 72 -7.51 -5.92 4.40
C MET A 72 -7.98 -4.83 5.35
N GLU A 73 -7.22 -4.60 6.41
CA GLU A 73 -7.59 -3.73 7.52
C GLU A 73 -6.94 -2.35 7.44
N GLU A 74 -5.74 -2.29 6.85
CA GLU A 74 -5.03 -1.03 6.69
C GLU A 74 -3.95 -1.15 5.61
N ILE A 75 -3.70 -0.05 4.89
CA ILE A 75 -2.52 0.12 4.05
C ILE A 75 -1.78 1.34 4.55
N LEU A 76 -0.55 1.13 5.02
CA LEU A 76 0.37 2.19 5.40
C LEU A 76 1.35 2.41 4.24
N VAL A 77 1.57 3.65 3.84
CA VAL A 77 2.51 3.97 2.77
C VAL A 77 3.61 4.89 3.29
N ASP A 78 4.85 4.58 2.91
CA ASP A 78 6.03 5.40 3.11
C ASP A 78 6.59 5.87 1.76
N LEU A 79 6.46 7.17 1.50
CA LEU A 79 6.92 7.86 0.29
C LEU A 79 8.22 8.64 0.52
N SER A 80 8.83 8.54 1.71
CA SER A 80 10.01 9.33 2.07
C SER A 80 11.25 8.96 1.25
N GLY A 81 11.32 7.70 0.77
CA GLY A 81 12.48 7.18 0.05
C GLY A 81 13.74 7.04 0.91
N THR A 82 13.64 7.22 2.24
CA THR A 82 14.79 7.21 3.16
C THR A 82 15.05 5.83 3.78
N SER A 83 14.17 4.86 3.52
CA SER A 83 14.29 3.50 4.04
C SER A 83 14.08 2.49 2.93
N THR A 84 14.64 1.30 3.14
CA THR A 84 14.44 0.14 2.27
C THR A 84 13.31 -0.75 2.79
N GLU A 85 12.76 -1.60 1.91
CA GLU A 85 11.77 -2.62 2.28
C GLU A 85 12.25 -3.49 3.45
N CYS A 86 13.50 -3.94 3.41
CA CYS A 86 14.11 -4.75 4.46
C CYS A 86 14.18 -4.01 5.80
N GLN A 87 14.62 -2.75 5.81
CA GLN A 87 14.67 -1.94 7.03
C GLN A 87 13.27 -1.74 7.61
N ARG A 88 12.28 -1.41 6.76
CA ARG A 88 10.89 -1.25 7.21
C ARG A 88 10.30 -2.55 7.73
N HIS A 89 10.65 -3.69 7.15
CA HIS A 89 10.23 -4.98 7.70
C HIS A 89 10.92 -5.29 9.03
N GLN A 90 12.20 -4.95 9.18
CA GLN A 90 12.92 -5.11 10.44
C GLN A 90 12.30 -4.27 11.57
N ASP A 91 11.84 -3.04 11.27
CA ASP A 91 11.09 -2.22 12.24
C ASP A 91 9.79 -2.91 12.68
N VAL A 92 9.07 -3.56 11.76
CA VAL A 92 7.85 -4.33 12.07
C VAL A 92 8.18 -5.51 12.98
N MET A 93 9.30 -6.21 12.72
CA MET A 93 9.74 -7.34 13.52
C MET A 93 10.20 -6.94 14.93
N GLN A 94 10.48 -5.66 15.20
CA GLN A 94 10.76 -5.15 16.55
C GLN A 94 9.49 -4.86 17.36
N LEU A 95 8.30 -4.94 16.75
CA LEU A 95 7.05 -4.74 17.48
C LEU A 95 6.77 -5.93 18.41
N PRO A 96 6.19 -5.69 19.61
CA PRO A 96 5.85 -6.75 20.54
C PRO A 96 4.95 -7.82 19.90
N GLY A 97 5.33 -9.09 20.06
CA GLY A 97 4.57 -10.23 19.54
C GLY A 97 4.79 -10.57 18.07
N ALA A 98 5.67 -9.84 17.36
CA ALA A 98 6.03 -10.16 15.98
C ALA A 98 6.78 -11.49 15.88
N HIS A 99 6.36 -12.35 14.96
CA HIS A 99 7.09 -13.57 14.63
C HIS A 99 6.88 -14.00 13.18
N ILE A 100 7.83 -14.77 12.66
CA ILE A 100 7.81 -15.31 11.30
C ILE A 100 7.13 -16.67 11.33
N ILE A 101 6.11 -16.86 10.50
CA ILE A 101 5.42 -18.15 10.35
C ILE A 101 5.78 -18.89 9.05
N VAL A 102 6.27 -18.17 8.03
CA VAL A 102 6.65 -18.76 6.74
C VAL A 102 7.99 -18.16 6.29
N LEU A 103 9.03 -18.98 6.28
CA LEU A 103 10.35 -18.60 5.78
C LEU A 103 10.31 -18.35 4.26
N GLY A 104 11.05 -17.34 3.81
CA GLY A 104 11.11 -16.90 2.42
C GLY A 104 9.91 -16.08 1.94
N PHE A 105 8.92 -15.81 2.81
CA PHE A 105 7.69 -15.14 2.39
C PHE A 105 7.95 -13.70 1.97
N GLY A 106 7.97 -13.47 0.65
CA GLY A 106 8.11 -12.13 0.06
C GLY A 106 9.54 -11.59 0.08
N SER A 107 10.53 -12.44 0.37
CA SER A 107 11.95 -12.08 0.46
C SER A 107 12.81 -12.76 -0.60
N SER A 108 12.24 -13.10 -1.77
CA SER A 108 12.93 -13.86 -2.82
C SER A 108 14.12 -13.15 -3.45
N ASP A 109 14.19 -11.81 -3.34
CA ASP A 109 15.23 -10.96 -3.88
C ASP A 109 16.17 -10.40 -2.80
N CYS A 110 16.07 -10.88 -1.56
CA CYS A 110 16.92 -10.44 -0.46
C CYS A 110 17.28 -11.61 0.48
N ARG A 111 18.05 -11.32 1.55
CA ARG A 111 18.47 -12.30 2.55
C ARG A 111 17.59 -12.31 3.82
N CYS A 112 16.48 -11.57 3.81
CA CYS A 112 15.56 -11.53 4.94
C CYS A 112 14.86 -12.89 5.09
N LEU A 113 14.66 -13.31 6.34
CA LEU A 113 13.95 -14.55 6.65
C LEU A 113 12.52 -14.55 6.12
N ALA A 114 11.85 -13.41 6.14
CA ALA A 114 10.57 -13.14 5.50
C ALA A 114 10.36 -11.63 5.42
N HIS A 115 9.36 -11.20 4.66
CA HIS A 115 8.75 -9.87 4.68
C HIS A 115 7.28 -9.90 5.16
N LEU A 116 6.88 -11.01 5.80
CA LEU A 116 5.59 -11.19 6.45
C LEU A 116 5.80 -11.44 7.95
N ALA A 117 5.20 -10.57 8.77
CA ALA A 117 5.13 -10.73 10.21
C ALA A 117 3.73 -11.16 10.63
N HIS A 118 3.63 -12.07 11.60
CA HIS A 118 2.39 -12.46 12.24
C HIS A 118 2.34 -11.95 13.69
N PHE A 119 1.14 -11.62 14.16
CA PHE A 119 0.83 -11.16 15.51
C PHE A 119 -0.47 -11.79 15.99
N ALA A 120 -0.53 -12.23 17.24
CA ALA A 120 -1.80 -12.71 17.83
C ALA A 120 -2.82 -11.57 18.05
N GLN A 121 -2.35 -10.34 18.20
CA GLN A 121 -3.15 -9.13 18.47
C GLN A 121 -2.80 -8.05 17.46
N ARG A 122 -3.70 -7.07 17.23
CA ARG A 122 -3.47 -5.99 16.27
C ARG A 122 -2.21 -5.22 16.66
N PRO A 123 -1.17 -5.17 15.80
CA PRO A 123 0.04 -4.44 16.12
C PRO A 123 -0.24 -2.93 16.17
N SER A 124 0.32 -2.26 17.17
CA SER A 124 0.29 -0.80 17.26
C SER A 124 1.49 -0.23 16.52
N PHE A 125 1.25 0.39 15.38
CA PHE A 125 2.24 1.20 14.71
C PHE A 125 2.33 2.53 15.45
N ARG A 126 3.32 2.69 16.35
CA ARG A 126 3.64 4.02 16.89
C ARG A 126 3.74 4.99 15.71
N SER A 127 3.13 6.16 15.87
CA SER A 127 3.04 7.24 14.88
C SER A 127 4.44 7.67 14.43
N GLN A 128 5.00 6.94 13.47
CA GLN A 128 6.18 7.39 12.75
C GLN A 128 5.72 8.54 11.85
N PRO A 129 6.33 9.73 11.95
CA PRO A 129 5.78 10.97 11.40
C PRO A 129 5.69 11.02 9.86
N SER A 130 6.21 10.02 9.13
CA SER A 130 6.17 9.94 7.67
C SER A 130 5.16 8.92 7.10
N ARG A 131 4.36 8.24 7.96
CA ARG A 131 3.38 7.24 7.51
C ARG A 131 2.08 7.91 7.10
N GLN A 132 1.65 7.68 5.86
CA GLN A 132 0.29 7.99 5.42
C GLN A 132 -0.56 6.72 5.50
N THR A 133 -1.67 6.76 6.22
CA THR A 133 -2.67 5.69 6.23
C THR A 133 -3.66 5.92 5.09
N LEU A 134 -3.80 4.94 4.20
CA LEU A 134 -4.73 5.04 3.06
C LEU A 134 -6.09 4.37 3.32
N CYS A 135 -6.30 3.75 4.48
CA CYS A 135 -7.44 2.87 4.70
C CYS A 135 -8.81 3.57 4.64
N SER A 136 -8.90 4.88 4.90
CA SER A 136 -10.15 5.65 4.84
C SER A 136 -10.40 6.34 3.50
N LEU A 137 -9.45 6.29 2.55
CA LEU A 137 -9.51 7.06 1.30
C LEU A 137 -9.85 6.23 0.06
N TRP A 138 -9.99 4.91 0.20
CA TRP A 138 -10.15 4.01 -0.95
C TRP A 138 -11.51 3.29 -0.96
N THR A 139 -12.43 3.78 -1.79
CA THR A 139 -13.62 3.02 -2.22
C THR A 139 -13.29 2.16 -3.45
N PRO A 140 -13.88 0.96 -3.58
CA PRO A 140 -13.52 -0.01 -4.63
C PRO A 140 -13.87 0.41 -6.08
N ASP A 141 -14.41 1.60 -6.30
CA ASP A 141 -15.02 2.02 -7.57
C ASP A 141 -14.24 3.12 -8.32
N ILE A 142 -12.90 3.07 -8.31
CA ILE A 142 -12.10 3.95 -9.17
C ILE A 142 -11.93 3.29 -10.55
N LYS A 143 -12.93 3.52 -11.41
CA LYS A 143 -12.73 3.51 -12.86
C LYS A 143 -12.10 4.85 -13.27
N THR A 144 -10.80 4.83 -13.59
CA THR A 144 -10.02 5.88 -14.31
C THR A 144 -9.45 7.03 -13.46
N PRO A 145 -8.18 7.47 -13.67
CA PRO A 145 -7.49 8.39 -12.77
C PRO A 145 -7.66 9.83 -13.22
N ALA A 146 -8.47 10.58 -12.49
CA ALA A 146 -8.33 12.02 -12.36
C ALA A 146 -9.07 12.42 -11.09
N GLN A 147 -8.44 13.30 -10.30
CA GLN A 147 -9.06 14.12 -9.24
C GLN A 147 -8.98 13.58 -7.80
N THR A 148 -8.01 14.19 -7.10
CA THR A 148 -8.15 14.78 -5.75
C THR A 148 -8.07 13.85 -4.55
N PHE A 149 -6.83 13.70 -4.05
CA PHE A 149 -6.54 13.39 -2.66
C PHE A 149 -6.84 14.64 -1.82
N ALA A 150 -7.85 14.58 -0.96
CA ALA A 150 -8.05 15.57 0.10
C ALA A 150 -7.12 15.19 1.28
N VAL A 151 -6.11 16.02 1.51
CA VAL A 151 -5.29 16.01 2.73
C VAL A 151 -6.03 16.87 3.76
N ASP A 152 -6.07 16.41 5.02
CA ASP A 152 -6.61 17.15 6.17
C ASP A 152 -6.18 18.65 6.15
N PRO A 153 -7.12 19.62 6.16
CA PRO A 153 -6.82 21.04 6.07
C PRO A 153 -6.17 21.65 7.34
N SER A 154 -5.88 20.88 8.39
CA SER A 154 -5.42 21.44 9.68
C SER A 154 -3.97 21.98 9.69
N ARG A 155 -3.24 21.99 8.57
CA ARG A 155 -1.87 22.54 8.51
C ARG A 155 -1.68 23.60 7.41
N SER A 156 -1.98 24.84 7.80
CA SER A 156 -1.47 26.12 7.29
C SER A 156 -1.70 26.44 5.81
N LEU A 157 -2.86 27.05 5.56
CA LEU A 157 -3.28 27.75 4.34
C LEU A 157 -2.54 29.09 4.17
N SER A 158 -1.40 29.10 3.49
CA SER A 158 -0.85 30.37 2.99
C SER A 158 -0.07 30.32 1.67
N LYS A 159 0.01 29.17 0.97
CA LYS A 159 0.71 29.09 -0.32
C LYS A 159 0.00 28.32 -1.45
N LEU A 160 -1.31 28.06 -1.33
CA LEU A 160 -2.10 27.34 -2.34
C LEU A 160 -3.11 28.24 -3.08
N LEU A 161 -2.76 29.51 -3.33
CA LEU A 161 -3.57 30.42 -4.14
C LEU A 161 -2.81 31.10 -5.29
N SER A 162 -1.63 30.63 -5.71
CA SER A 162 -0.93 31.20 -6.89
C SER A 162 -0.81 30.28 -8.11
N PHE A 163 -1.41 29.08 -8.07
CA PHE A 163 -1.30 28.13 -9.19
C PHE A 163 -2.61 27.92 -9.97
N THR A 164 -3.72 28.50 -9.50
CA THR A 164 -5.04 28.40 -10.13
C THR A 164 -5.32 29.49 -11.17
N GLU A 165 -4.54 30.57 -11.21
CA GLU A 165 -4.79 31.69 -12.14
C GLU A 165 -4.07 31.59 -13.49
N GLN A 166 -3.16 30.63 -13.70
CA GLN A 166 -2.47 30.49 -15.00
C GLN A 166 -3.07 29.40 -15.91
N LYS A 167 -4.02 28.60 -15.42
CA LYS A 167 -4.70 27.57 -16.23
C LYS A 167 -6.00 28.01 -16.89
N THR A 168 -6.62 29.09 -16.41
CA THR A 168 -7.79 29.70 -17.05
C THR A 168 -7.44 30.50 -18.31
N ALA A 169 -6.20 30.98 -18.45
CA ALA A 169 -5.74 31.70 -19.64
C ALA A 169 -5.47 30.79 -20.86
N TRP A 170 -5.12 29.51 -20.65
CA TRP A 170 -4.82 28.58 -21.75
C TRP A 170 -6.09 27.96 -22.37
N LEU A 171 -7.12 27.72 -21.56
CA LEU A 171 -8.38 27.11 -22.02
C LEU A 171 -9.33 28.06 -22.76
N LEU A 172 -9.08 29.37 -22.72
CA LEU A 172 -9.86 30.37 -23.46
C LEU A 172 -9.23 30.75 -24.82
N SER A 173 -7.94 30.50 -25.06
CA SER A 173 -7.30 30.80 -26.35
C SER A 173 -7.47 29.69 -27.40
N GLU A 174 -7.80 28.45 -27.01
CA GLU A 174 -7.92 27.32 -27.94
C GLU A 174 -9.35 27.01 -28.41
N ARG A 175 -10.37 27.70 -27.87
CA ARG A 175 -11.76 27.55 -28.31
C ARG A 175 -12.18 28.46 -29.46
N SER A 176 -11.28 29.31 -29.97
CA SER A 176 -11.61 30.25 -31.05
C SER A 176 -11.32 29.73 -32.47
N ASN A 177 -10.58 28.63 -32.67
CA ASN A 177 -10.12 28.24 -34.02
C ASN A 177 -10.71 26.93 -34.59
N ARG A 178 -11.92 26.54 -34.19
CA ARG A 178 -12.71 25.50 -34.88
C ARG A 178 -14.15 25.95 -35.10
N LYS A 179 -14.33 26.92 -36.00
CA LYS A 179 -15.56 27.17 -36.75
C LYS A 179 -15.33 28.32 -37.73
N VAL A 180 -14.84 28.04 -38.94
CA VAL A 180 -15.28 28.62 -40.22
C VAL A 180 -14.75 27.69 -41.32
N ARG A 181 -15.66 27.38 -42.25
CA ARG A 181 -15.53 26.87 -43.63
C ARG A 181 -14.13 26.60 -44.18
#